data_AF-A0AAU2K956-F1
#
_entry.id   AF-A0AAU2K956-F1
#
_cell.length_a   1.000
_cell.length_b   1.000
_cell.length_c   1.000
_cell.angle_alpha   90.00
_cell.angle_beta   90.00
_cell.angle_gamma   90.00
#
_symmetry.space_group_name_H-M   'P 1'
#
loop_
_entity.id
_entity.type
_entity.pdbx_description
1 polymer ?
#
loop_
_entity_poly.entity_id
_entity_poly.type
_entity_poly.pdbx_seq_one_letter_code
_entity_poly.pdbx_strand_id
1 'polypeptide(L)'
;MNRAFHHRRRPLGRALVLMAGAALAVTVPFAAYANSVGVTVRTPGATAGPAATFAEITTDAACSSGLISGGGISQAIGTGSSSNGNKINGTVPSPDGSTEYLGSTGVVGTDVTHWLGIGGSGGAVNASFSSTPYAMCFSSSLVNHTQVVMNKLAGPTTSGTVGLVTATCPANTRLIGGGARITPASVGSLKPIASFPTFNDSAHGFGQKAAANGETNADSWSAVGWNGGGGNSNNTTYAYAICSGNNINVSGATVTVRHTSVSGPTAATAGQTATVGCGQGDGKLVSGGAAISGGSLTTTNFTGPGSVGDHLNGSYPSTSGGSPVGDGTTTAAYWTADAHTGGGSSPSTYTDAWALCADDGV
;
A
#
# COMPACT_ATOMS: atom_id res chain seq x y z
N MET A 1 78.02 9.01 -41.24
CA MET A 1 78.61 7.84 -41.92
C MET A 1 77.50 7.11 -42.67
N ASN A 2 77.83 6.72 -43.90
CA ASN A 2 76.91 6.41 -45.01
C ASN A 2 76.16 5.07 -44.90
N ARG A 3 74.89 5.12 -45.31
CA ARG A 3 74.15 4.27 -46.28
C ARG A 3 74.59 2.80 -46.41
N ALA A 4 73.76 1.84 -46.01
CA ALA A 4 72.54 1.33 -46.70
C ALA A 4 72.83 0.33 -47.83
N PHE A 5 72.32 -0.89 -47.62
CA PHE A 5 72.30 -2.05 -48.51
C PHE A 5 71.55 -1.82 -49.83
N HIS A 6 72.02 -2.47 -50.89
CA HIS A 6 71.39 -2.47 -52.21
C HIS A 6 70.79 -3.85 -52.57
N HIS A 7 69.50 -3.78 -52.91
CA HIS A 7 68.78 -4.43 -54.02
C HIS A 7 68.79 -5.95 -54.25
N ARG A 8 67.56 -6.50 -54.33
CA ARG A 8 66.92 -7.25 -55.45
C ARG A 8 65.79 -8.12 -54.83
N ARG A 9 64.59 -8.35 -55.37
CA ARG A 9 63.91 -8.23 -56.68
C ARG A 9 62.38 -8.28 -56.40
N ARG A 10 61.57 -7.57 -57.20
CA ARG A 10 60.12 -7.81 -57.45
C ARG A 10 59.98 -9.07 -58.36
N PRO A 11 58.83 -9.78 -58.51
CA PRO A 11 57.51 -9.20 -58.85
C PRO A 11 56.22 -10.01 -58.49
N LEU A 12 55.06 -9.42 -58.86
CA LEU A 12 53.73 -10.00 -59.13
C LEU A 12 53.01 -10.67 -57.94
N GLY A 13 51.76 -10.40 -57.60
CA GLY A 13 50.67 -9.69 -58.25
C GLY A 13 49.36 -10.30 -57.73
N ARG A 14 48.34 -9.47 -57.49
CA ARG A 14 46.90 -9.74 -57.70
C ARG A 14 46.09 -8.69 -56.95
N ALA A 15 45.27 -8.00 -57.72
CA ALA A 15 44.24 -7.10 -57.25
C ALA A 15 43.19 -7.86 -56.43
N LEU A 16 42.74 -7.25 -55.33
CA LEU A 16 41.41 -7.52 -54.80
C LEU A 16 40.79 -6.21 -54.28
N VAL A 17 39.97 -5.64 -55.17
CA VAL A 17 38.66 -5.03 -54.95
C VAL A 17 38.38 -4.36 -53.59
N LEU A 18 38.17 -3.04 -53.67
CA LEU A 18 37.47 -2.18 -52.73
C LEU A 18 36.12 -2.76 -52.27
N MET A 19 35.87 -2.78 -50.97
CA MET A 19 34.53 -2.57 -50.39
C MET A 19 34.70 -1.84 -49.06
N ALA A 20 34.63 -0.50 -49.12
CA ALA A 20 34.43 0.33 -47.94
C ALA A 20 32.96 0.18 -47.49
N GLY A 21 32.69 -0.80 -46.63
CA GLY A 21 31.41 -0.92 -45.94
C GLY A 21 31.38 0.02 -44.74
N ALA A 22 31.06 1.30 -44.97
CA ALA A 22 30.67 2.20 -43.90
C ALA A 22 29.30 1.76 -43.38
N ALA A 23 29.29 0.87 -42.39
CA ALA A 23 28.10 0.58 -41.61
C ALA A 23 27.73 1.85 -40.83
N LEU A 24 26.73 2.60 -41.31
CA LEU A 24 26.00 3.53 -40.47
C LEU A 24 25.29 2.70 -39.40
N ALA A 25 25.93 2.53 -38.25
CA ALA A 25 25.21 2.25 -37.02
C ALA A 25 24.35 3.48 -36.75
N VAL A 26 23.07 3.40 -37.10
CA VAL A 26 22.07 4.32 -36.57
C VAL A 26 21.98 4.01 -35.08
N THR A 27 22.83 4.67 -34.29
CA THR A 27 22.65 4.79 -32.85
C THR A 27 21.40 5.62 -32.67
N VAL A 28 20.23 4.97 -32.67
CA VAL A 28 19.03 5.59 -32.14
C VAL A 28 19.38 5.90 -30.69
N PRO A 29 19.42 7.17 -30.25
CA PRO A 29 19.50 7.43 -28.83
C PRO A 29 18.20 6.87 -28.26
N PHE A 30 18.27 5.68 -27.65
CA PHE A 30 17.28 5.32 -26.66
C PHE A 30 17.43 6.41 -25.60
N ALA A 31 16.56 7.41 -25.63
CA ALA A 31 16.33 8.24 -24.47
C ALA A 31 16.03 7.24 -23.36
N ALA A 32 16.94 7.10 -22.41
CA ALA A 32 16.63 6.38 -21.18
C ALA A 32 15.56 7.22 -20.51
N TYR A 33 14.30 6.84 -20.71
CA TYR A 33 13.15 7.35 -19.97
C TYR A 33 13.49 7.15 -18.49
N ALA A 34 13.73 8.25 -17.80
CA ALA A 34 14.12 8.27 -16.40
C ALA A 34 12.87 8.48 -15.54
N ASN A 35 12.38 7.38 -14.94
CA ASN A 35 11.29 7.37 -13.98
C ASN A 35 11.41 8.57 -13.01
N SER A 36 10.43 9.47 -13.11
CA SER A 36 10.43 10.73 -12.37
C SER A 36 9.66 10.65 -11.05
N VAL A 37 9.14 9.46 -10.71
CA VAL A 37 8.47 9.22 -9.44
C VAL A 37 9.45 9.47 -8.29
N GLY A 38 9.06 10.40 -7.43
CA GLY A 38 9.67 10.67 -6.15
C GLY A 38 8.68 10.39 -5.04
N VAL A 39 9.16 9.81 -3.94
CA VAL A 39 8.37 9.60 -2.73
C VAL A 39 9.18 10.01 -1.52
N THR A 40 8.56 10.78 -0.62
CA THR A 40 9.10 11.06 0.71
C THR A 40 8.10 10.58 1.75
N VAL A 41 8.54 9.76 2.70
CA VAL A 41 7.70 9.34 3.82
C VAL A 41 7.66 10.44 4.86
N ARG A 42 6.47 10.79 5.34
CA ARG A 42 6.28 11.76 6.42
C ARG A 42 5.58 11.15 7.62
N THR A 43 6.03 11.50 8.82
CA THR A 43 5.37 11.11 10.06
C THR A 43 5.64 12.13 11.17
N PRO A 44 4.61 12.52 11.96
CA PRO A 44 4.81 13.37 13.14
C PRO A 44 5.38 12.60 14.33
N GLY A 45 5.51 11.27 14.23
CA GLY A 45 5.82 10.39 15.35
C GLY A 45 4.58 9.86 16.07
N ALA A 46 4.81 9.22 17.21
CA ALA A 46 3.79 8.48 17.95
C ALA A 46 2.85 9.42 18.72
N THR A 47 1.54 9.17 18.61
CA THR A 47 0.49 9.78 19.43
C THR A 47 0.00 8.77 20.47
N ALA A 48 -0.10 9.18 21.73
CA ALA A 48 -0.61 8.31 22.80
C ALA A 48 -2.04 7.84 22.50
N GLY A 49 -2.32 6.56 22.73
CA GLY A 49 -3.61 5.94 22.47
C GLY A 49 -4.73 6.43 23.39
N PRO A 50 -5.97 5.94 23.18
CA PRO A 50 -7.12 6.34 23.97
C PRO A 50 -6.96 6.00 25.47
N ALA A 51 -7.36 6.94 26.32
CA ALA A 51 -7.37 6.74 27.77
C ALA A 51 -8.63 5.99 28.28
N ALA A 52 -9.55 5.62 27.38
CA ALA A 52 -10.78 4.91 27.70
C ALA A 52 -11.00 3.72 26.75
N THR A 53 -11.78 2.74 27.20
CA THR A 53 -12.23 1.62 26.37
C THR A 53 -13.23 2.08 25.33
N PHE A 54 -13.31 1.35 24.22
CA PHE A 54 -14.27 1.62 23.14
C PHE A 54 -14.14 3.04 22.57
N ALA A 55 -12.89 3.50 22.48
CA ALA A 55 -12.53 4.83 22.02
C ALA A 55 -11.43 4.72 20.97
N GLU A 56 -11.21 5.84 20.27
CA GLU A 56 -10.14 5.97 19.30
C GLU A 56 -9.46 7.32 19.42
N ILE A 57 -8.26 7.38 18.86
CA ILE A 57 -7.52 8.60 18.58
C ILE A 57 -7.34 8.73 17.07
N THR A 58 -7.24 9.97 16.61
CA THR A 58 -6.89 10.31 15.23
C THR A 58 -5.59 11.11 15.26
N THR A 59 -4.67 10.79 14.36
CA THR A 59 -3.37 11.45 14.23
C THR A 59 -3.04 11.65 12.75
N ASP A 60 -2.38 12.77 12.41
CA ASP A 60 -2.19 13.25 11.04
C ASP A 60 -0.73 13.20 10.61
N ALA A 61 -0.48 12.65 9.42
CA ALA A 61 0.77 12.82 8.69
C ALA A 61 0.50 13.64 7.42
N ALA A 62 1.27 14.71 7.23
CA ALA A 62 1.03 15.65 6.15
C ALA A 62 2.24 15.78 5.19
N CYS A 63 1.92 15.98 3.92
CA CYS A 63 2.87 16.32 2.89
C CYS A 63 3.05 17.84 2.79
N SER A 64 4.24 18.33 3.14
CA SER A 64 4.59 19.75 2.93
C SER A 64 4.86 20.07 1.46
N SER A 65 5.07 19.05 0.64
CA SER A 65 5.29 19.13 -0.79
C SER A 65 4.86 17.83 -1.46
N GLY A 66 4.32 17.91 -2.67
CA GLY A 66 3.76 16.76 -3.38
C GLY A 66 2.34 16.43 -2.93
N LEU A 67 1.82 15.35 -3.51
CA LEU A 67 0.47 14.85 -3.25
C LEU A 67 0.54 13.58 -2.41
N ILE A 68 -0.52 13.21 -1.74
CA ILE A 68 -0.60 11.87 -1.16
C ILE A 68 -0.91 10.85 -2.26
N SER A 69 -0.10 9.79 -2.32
CA SER A 69 -0.43 8.55 -3.02
C SER A 69 -1.00 7.47 -2.09
N GLY A 70 -0.77 7.60 -0.78
CA GLY A 70 -1.29 6.70 0.25
C GLY A 70 -0.67 6.99 1.61
N GLY A 71 -0.91 6.11 2.56
CA GLY A 71 -0.34 6.22 3.89
C GLY A 71 -0.67 5.02 4.76
N GLY A 72 -0.10 5.04 5.96
CA GLY A 72 -0.08 3.90 6.85
C GLY A 72 -0.16 4.28 8.31
N ILE A 73 -0.11 3.26 9.16
CA ILE A 73 -0.10 3.41 10.61
C ILE A 73 0.71 2.25 11.20
N SER A 74 1.53 2.56 12.21
CA SER A 74 2.20 1.58 13.07
C SER A 74 1.77 1.81 14.50
N GLN A 75 1.51 0.74 15.25
CA GLN A 75 1.11 0.84 16.65
C GLN A 75 2.12 0.18 17.58
N ALA A 76 2.46 0.84 18.67
CA ALA A 76 3.00 0.16 19.84
C ALA A 76 1.80 -0.25 20.68
N ILE A 77 1.49 -1.54 20.78
CA ILE A 77 0.21 -2.01 21.35
C ILE A 77 0.27 -2.32 22.86
N GLY A 78 1.46 -2.21 23.46
CA GLY A 78 1.73 -2.66 24.82
C GLY A 78 1.97 -4.16 24.91
N THR A 79 1.91 -4.71 26.13
CA THR A 79 2.17 -6.13 26.43
C THR A 79 1.05 -6.76 27.23
N GLY A 80 0.99 -8.09 27.20
CA GLY A 80 0.01 -8.87 27.95
C GLY A 80 -1.43 -8.69 27.45
N SER A 81 -2.40 -9.14 28.24
CA SER A 81 -3.80 -9.19 27.81
C SER A 81 -4.44 -7.83 27.50
N SER A 82 -3.89 -6.73 28.01
CA SER A 82 -4.37 -5.38 27.71
C SER A 82 -4.01 -4.90 26.31
N SER A 83 -3.09 -5.56 25.60
CA SER A 83 -2.82 -5.28 24.17
C SER A 83 -3.89 -5.86 23.24
N ASN A 84 -4.64 -6.89 23.69
CA ASN A 84 -5.57 -7.67 22.87
C ASN A 84 -6.69 -6.85 22.20
N GLY A 85 -6.99 -5.66 22.72
CA GLY A 85 -8.01 -4.76 22.17
C GLY A 85 -7.46 -3.56 21.41
N ASN A 86 -6.15 -3.33 21.41
CA ASN A 86 -5.53 -2.20 20.71
C ASN A 86 -5.40 -2.57 19.24
N LYS A 87 -5.90 -1.71 18.35
CA LYS A 87 -6.09 -2.05 16.94
C LYS A 87 -6.12 -0.83 16.05
N ILE A 88 -5.96 -1.05 14.75
CA ILE A 88 -6.25 -0.03 13.74
C ILE A 88 -7.78 0.06 13.59
N ASN A 89 -8.31 1.28 13.62
CA ASN A 89 -9.69 1.58 13.22
C ASN A 89 -9.75 2.20 11.81
N GLY A 90 -8.65 2.78 11.33
CA GLY A 90 -8.52 3.26 9.96
C GLY A 90 -7.17 3.86 9.59
N THR A 91 -6.95 3.96 8.29
CA THR A 91 -5.84 4.63 7.62
C THR A 91 -6.42 5.28 6.36
N VAL A 92 -6.57 6.62 6.35
CA VAL A 92 -7.42 7.31 5.37
C VAL A 92 -6.86 8.65 4.89
N PRO A 93 -7.19 9.08 3.65
CA PRO A 93 -6.92 10.44 3.22
C PRO A 93 -7.79 11.46 3.96
N SER A 94 -7.30 12.69 4.10
CA SER A 94 -8.01 13.83 4.67
C SER A 94 -7.73 15.11 3.87
N PRO A 95 -8.70 16.03 3.76
CA PRO A 95 -8.47 17.33 3.13
C PRO A 95 -7.62 18.27 3.98
N ASP A 96 -7.61 18.12 5.31
CA ASP A 96 -7.09 19.13 6.23
C ASP A 96 -6.36 18.57 7.47
N GLY A 97 -6.22 17.25 7.57
CA GLY A 97 -5.58 16.58 8.72
C GLY A 97 -6.50 16.37 9.92
N SER A 98 -7.80 16.62 9.78
CA SER A 98 -8.79 16.44 10.85
C SER A 98 -10.14 15.90 10.38
N THR A 99 -10.52 16.17 9.13
CA THR A 99 -11.80 15.79 8.54
C THR A 99 -11.69 14.42 7.88
N GLU A 100 -12.67 13.54 8.14
CA GLU A 100 -12.82 12.24 7.48
C GLU A 100 -13.86 12.31 6.34
N TYR A 101 -13.60 11.60 5.23
CA TYR A 101 -14.57 11.41 4.16
C TYR A 101 -15.54 10.25 4.47
N LEU A 102 -16.63 10.52 5.19
CA LEU A 102 -17.63 9.51 5.59
C LEU A 102 -19.01 9.66 4.91
N GLY A 103 -19.18 10.75 4.14
CA GLY A 103 -20.45 11.17 3.53
C GLY A 103 -20.84 10.37 2.28
N SER A 104 -20.68 10.97 1.10
CA SER A 104 -21.08 10.40 -0.20
C SER A 104 -20.02 9.47 -0.81
N THR A 105 -20.45 8.50 -1.60
CA THR A 105 -19.58 7.65 -2.43
C THR A 105 -19.19 8.34 -3.75
N GLY A 106 -18.15 7.87 -4.42
CA GLY A 106 -17.61 8.45 -5.65
C GLY A 106 -16.34 9.27 -5.40
N VAL A 107 -16.03 10.22 -6.28
CA VAL A 107 -14.91 11.15 -6.07
C VAL A 107 -15.29 12.11 -4.94
N VAL A 108 -14.55 12.07 -3.83
CA VAL A 108 -14.82 12.85 -2.62
C VAL A 108 -13.79 13.93 -2.33
N GLY A 109 -12.64 13.88 -2.99
CA GLY A 109 -11.58 14.86 -2.84
C GLY A 109 -10.57 14.78 -3.98
N THR A 110 -9.74 15.81 -4.09
CA THR A 110 -8.66 15.92 -5.07
C THR A 110 -7.44 16.51 -4.42
N ASP A 111 -6.25 16.12 -4.86
CA ASP A 111 -4.96 16.71 -4.47
C ASP A 111 -4.77 16.84 -2.95
N VAL A 112 -5.21 15.82 -2.21
CA VAL A 112 -5.13 15.80 -0.75
C VAL A 112 -3.68 15.68 -0.28
N THR A 113 -3.37 16.35 0.83
CA THR A 113 -2.02 16.41 1.42
C THR A 113 -1.94 15.84 2.82
N HIS A 114 -3.06 15.38 3.39
CA HIS A 114 -3.13 14.83 4.75
C HIS A 114 -3.58 13.37 4.79
N TRP A 115 -2.95 12.59 5.68
CA TRP A 115 -3.25 11.19 5.93
C TRP A 115 -3.49 10.94 7.41
N LEU A 116 -4.67 10.41 7.74
CA LEU A 116 -5.05 10.10 9.09
C LEU A 116 -4.73 8.64 9.42
N GLY A 117 -4.00 8.43 10.51
CA GLY A 117 -3.96 7.16 11.22
C GLY A 117 -4.96 7.18 12.38
N ILE A 118 -5.81 6.17 12.47
CA ILE A 118 -6.85 6.07 13.49
C ILE A 118 -6.64 4.80 14.29
N GLY A 119 -6.24 4.96 15.56
CA GLY A 119 -5.97 3.87 16.49
C GLY A 119 -7.06 3.75 17.54
N GLY A 120 -7.54 2.53 17.77
CA GLY A 120 -8.63 2.25 18.71
C GLY A 120 -8.23 1.32 19.85
N SER A 121 -8.87 1.50 21.00
CA SER A 121 -8.84 0.56 22.12
C SER A 121 -10.19 -0.11 22.29
N GLY A 122 -10.18 -1.44 22.37
CA GLY A 122 -11.35 -2.26 22.64
C GLY A 122 -11.73 -2.28 24.12
N GLY A 123 -11.88 -3.47 24.70
CA GLY A 123 -12.30 -3.65 26.10
C GLY A 123 -11.24 -3.37 27.16
N ALA A 124 -10.03 -2.96 26.77
CA ALA A 124 -8.95 -2.59 27.68
C ALA A 124 -8.14 -1.43 27.10
N VAL A 125 -7.49 -0.67 27.99
CA VAL A 125 -6.52 0.37 27.64
C VAL A 125 -5.13 -0.04 28.10
N ASN A 126 -4.11 0.46 27.42
CA ASN A 126 -2.71 0.23 27.78
C ASN A 126 -1.95 1.56 27.73
N ALA A 127 -1.22 1.90 28.79
CA ALA A 127 -0.49 3.17 28.88
C ALA A 127 0.66 3.29 27.85
N SER A 128 1.14 2.16 27.34
CA SER A 128 2.13 2.10 26.26
C SER A 128 1.49 2.09 24.87
N PHE A 129 0.16 2.11 24.77
CA PHE A 129 -0.51 2.17 23.47
C PHE A 129 -0.21 3.50 22.79
N SER A 130 0.28 3.45 21.56
CA SER A 130 0.42 4.62 20.71
C SER A 130 0.24 4.26 19.24
N SER A 131 -0.11 5.27 18.45
CA SER A 131 -0.27 5.19 17.00
C SER A 131 0.60 6.21 16.30
N THR A 132 1.36 5.77 15.30
CA THR A 132 2.21 6.61 14.46
C THR A 132 1.66 6.58 13.03
N PRO A 133 1.13 7.69 12.49
CA PRO A 133 0.66 7.74 11.12
C PRO A 133 1.83 7.97 10.15
N TYR A 134 1.66 7.53 8.92
CA TYR A 134 2.62 7.73 7.82
C TYR A 134 1.89 8.25 6.59
N ALA A 135 2.47 9.24 5.91
CA ALA A 135 2.03 9.69 4.59
C ALA A 135 3.11 9.40 3.55
N MET A 136 2.70 8.92 2.37
CA MET A 136 3.55 8.74 1.20
C MET A 136 3.42 9.98 0.31
N CYS A 137 4.36 10.91 0.43
CA CYS A 137 4.34 12.17 -0.31
C CYS A 137 4.98 11.98 -1.69
N PHE A 138 4.11 11.93 -2.68
CA PHE A 138 4.36 11.56 -4.06
C PHE A 138 4.57 12.79 -4.95
N SER A 139 5.52 12.67 -5.88
CA SER A 139 5.75 13.59 -6.98
C SER A 139 6.03 12.82 -8.25
N SER A 140 5.52 13.28 -9.39
CA SER A 140 5.82 12.75 -10.72
C SER A 140 5.67 13.87 -11.74
N SER A 141 6.45 13.83 -12.81
CA SER A 141 6.28 14.73 -13.95
C SER A 141 5.04 14.40 -14.80
N LEU A 142 4.56 13.16 -14.73
CA LEU A 142 3.35 12.70 -15.43
C LEU A 142 2.11 12.80 -14.55
N VAL A 143 2.15 12.22 -13.34
CA VAL A 143 1.02 12.24 -12.41
C VAL A 143 1.20 13.42 -11.45
N ASN A 144 0.63 14.55 -11.81
CA ASN A 144 0.73 15.81 -11.05
C ASN A 144 -0.56 16.22 -10.34
N HIS A 145 -1.61 15.38 -10.43
CA HIS A 145 -2.87 15.51 -9.72
C HIS A 145 -3.35 14.15 -9.24
N THR A 146 -4.10 14.12 -8.13
CA THR A 146 -4.74 12.92 -7.58
C THR A 146 -6.22 13.14 -7.27
N GLN A 147 -6.97 12.05 -7.24
CA GLN A 147 -8.36 11.99 -6.83
C GLN A 147 -8.52 10.95 -5.71
N VAL A 148 -9.38 11.25 -4.75
CA VAL A 148 -9.83 10.31 -3.73
C VAL A 148 -11.20 9.78 -4.15
N VAL A 149 -11.29 8.49 -4.42
CA VAL A 149 -12.57 7.81 -4.60
C VAL A 149 -12.91 7.05 -3.33
N MET A 150 -14.13 7.21 -2.84
CA MET A 150 -14.63 6.48 -1.69
C MET A 150 -15.84 5.62 -2.06
N ASN A 151 -15.90 4.42 -1.50
CA ASN A 151 -17.13 3.64 -1.43
C ASN A 151 -17.35 3.15 0.01
N LYS A 152 -18.60 2.86 0.36
CA LYS A 152 -18.97 2.41 1.71
C LYS A 152 -20.07 1.37 1.72
N LEU A 153 -20.04 0.55 2.76
CA LEU A 153 -21.04 -0.49 3.03
C LEU A 153 -21.50 -0.36 4.47
N ALA A 154 -22.82 -0.35 4.68
CA ALA A 154 -23.40 -0.52 6.01
C ALA A 154 -23.15 -1.96 6.49
N GLY A 155 -22.42 -2.11 7.60
CA GLY A 155 -21.99 -3.38 8.17
C GLY A 155 -20.47 -3.53 8.24
N PRO A 156 -20.00 -4.69 8.75
CA PRO A 156 -20.80 -5.84 9.18
C PRO A 156 -21.50 -5.62 10.53
N THR A 157 -22.74 -6.11 10.67
CA THR A 157 -23.53 -5.99 11.91
C THR A 157 -23.56 -7.27 12.74
N THR A 158 -23.25 -8.42 12.13
CA THR A 158 -23.23 -9.74 12.78
C THR A 158 -21.79 -10.12 13.16
N SER A 159 -21.62 -10.68 14.36
CA SER A 159 -20.34 -11.18 14.85
C SER A 159 -19.75 -12.23 13.91
N GLY A 160 -18.45 -12.17 13.64
CA GLY A 160 -17.75 -13.14 12.79
C GLY A 160 -18.11 -13.05 11.32
N THR A 161 -18.70 -11.95 10.88
CA THR A 161 -18.97 -11.67 9.46
C THR A 161 -18.13 -10.51 8.96
N VAL A 162 -17.73 -10.59 7.69
CA VAL A 162 -17.03 -9.52 6.98
C VAL A 162 -18.03 -8.57 6.30
N GLY A 163 -17.68 -7.30 6.23
CA GLY A 163 -18.24 -6.35 5.29
C GLY A 163 -17.14 -5.89 4.33
N LEU A 164 -17.16 -6.39 3.10
CA LEU A 164 -16.22 -6.00 2.05
C LEU A 164 -16.83 -4.89 1.20
N VAL A 165 -16.04 -3.85 0.93
CA VAL A 165 -16.42 -2.78 0.01
C VAL A 165 -15.23 -2.39 -0.86
N THR A 166 -15.52 -2.01 -2.11
CA THR A 166 -14.49 -1.69 -3.11
C THR A 166 -14.74 -0.29 -3.68
N ALA A 167 -13.69 0.53 -3.71
CA ALA A 167 -13.66 1.82 -4.40
C ALA A 167 -12.87 1.66 -5.70
N THR A 168 -13.46 2.05 -6.83
CA THR A 168 -12.85 1.90 -8.16
C THR A 168 -12.49 3.24 -8.75
N CYS A 169 -11.25 3.37 -9.22
CA CYS A 169 -10.76 4.57 -9.88
C CYS A 169 -11.58 4.88 -11.15
N PRO A 170 -11.76 6.17 -11.51
CA PRO A 170 -12.42 6.53 -12.76
C PRO A 170 -11.69 5.93 -13.97
N ALA A 171 -12.42 5.66 -15.05
CA ALA A 171 -11.83 5.16 -16.28
C ALA A 171 -10.70 6.07 -16.77
N ASN A 172 -9.64 5.47 -17.32
CA ASN A 172 -8.43 6.15 -17.80
C ASN A 172 -7.63 6.88 -16.71
N THR A 173 -7.78 6.50 -15.43
CA THR A 173 -6.90 6.91 -14.34
C THR A 173 -6.13 5.71 -13.80
N ARG A 174 -5.09 5.96 -12.99
CA ARG A 174 -4.24 4.94 -12.38
C ARG A 174 -4.43 4.91 -10.87
N LEU A 175 -4.72 3.74 -10.30
CA LEU A 175 -4.64 3.53 -8.85
C LEU A 175 -3.18 3.63 -8.41
N ILE A 176 -2.91 4.48 -7.43
CA ILE A 176 -1.57 4.66 -6.84
C ILE A 176 -1.54 4.37 -5.33
N GLY A 177 -2.70 4.08 -4.73
CA GLY A 177 -2.81 3.64 -3.34
C GLY A 177 -4.24 3.61 -2.85
N GLY A 178 -4.40 3.44 -1.54
CA GLY A 178 -5.71 3.44 -0.91
C GLY A 178 -5.65 3.27 0.60
N GLY A 179 -6.82 3.11 1.19
CA GLY A 179 -7.00 3.05 2.64
C GLY A 179 -8.32 2.42 3.03
N ALA A 180 -8.49 2.24 4.33
CA ALA A 180 -9.67 1.62 4.91
C ALA A 180 -10.06 2.33 6.20
N ARG A 181 -11.36 2.35 6.47
CA ARG A 181 -11.92 2.84 7.73
C ARG A 181 -13.12 2.00 8.12
N ILE A 182 -13.34 1.88 9.41
CA ILE A 182 -14.61 1.39 9.94
C ILE A 182 -15.10 2.29 11.07
N THR A 183 -16.40 2.53 11.14
CA THR A 183 -17.03 3.31 12.22
C THR A 183 -18.23 2.55 12.80
N PRO A 184 -18.64 2.84 14.06
CA PRO A 184 -18.02 3.77 15.02
C PRO A 184 -17.00 3.10 15.97
N ALA A 185 -16.15 3.91 16.60
CA ALA A 185 -15.18 3.47 17.61
C ALA A 185 -15.81 2.84 18.87
N SER A 186 -17.02 3.28 19.20
CA SER A 186 -17.79 2.80 20.35
C SER A 186 -18.12 1.32 20.29
N VAL A 187 -17.97 0.68 19.13
CA VAL A 187 -18.04 -0.77 18.97
C VAL A 187 -16.63 -1.33 19.08
N GLY A 188 -16.23 -1.67 20.30
CA GLY A 188 -14.85 -2.06 20.64
C GLY A 188 -14.19 -3.18 19.85
N SER A 189 -14.98 -4.06 19.24
CA SER A 189 -14.49 -5.22 18.48
C SER A 189 -14.60 -5.01 16.96
N LEU A 190 -15.09 -3.85 16.53
CA LEU A 190 -15.18 -3.45 15.13
C LEU A 190 -13.83 -2.93 14.65
N LYS A 191 -13.33 -3.48 13.53
CA LYS A 191 -12.05 -3.06 12.93
C LYS A 191 -12.04 -3.34 11.42
N PRO A 192 -11.30 -2.56 10.61
CA PRO A 192 -10.80 -3.07 9.35
C PRO A 192 -9.81 -4.21 9.63
N ILE A 193 -9.96 -5.31 8.90
CA ILE A 193 -9.01 -6.44 8.93
C ILE A 193 -8.30 -6.60 7.59
N ALA A 194 -8.70 -5.84 6.56
CA ALA A 194 -8.00 -5.82 5.28
C ALA A 194 -8.17 -4.49 4.55
N SER A 195 -7.14 -4.11 3.81
CA SER A 195 -7.06 -2.93 2.94
C SER A 195 -6.05 -3.25 1.84
N PHE A 196 -6.50 -3.51 0.60
CA PHE A 196 -5.64 -4.06 -0.46
C PHE A 196 -6.00 -3.60 -1.88
N PRO A 197 -5.03 -3.57 -2.81
CA PRO A 197 -5.28 -3.32 -4.23
C PRO A 197 -5.99 -4.50 -4.90
N THR A 198 -6.84 -4.22 -5.88
CA THR A 198 -7.62 -5.21 -6.64
C THR A 198 -8.09 -4.64 -7.98
N PHE A 199 -8.87 -5.43 -8.73
CA PHE A 199 -9.48 -5.06 -9.99
C PHE A 199 -11.00 -5.16 -9.92
N ASN A 200 -11.67 -4.25 -10.63
CA ASN A 200 -13.11 -4.33 -10.86
C ASN A 200 -13.43 -5.24 -12.05
N ASP A 201 -13.01 -6.51 -11.97
CA ASP A 201 -13.22 -7.51 -13.01
C ASP A 201 -13.70 -8.86 -12.46
N SER A 202 -14.11 -9.75 -13.35
CA SER A 202 -14.61 -11.08 -12.97
C SER A 202 -13.50 -12.02 -12.45
N ALA A 203 -12.24 -11.84 -12.84
CA ALA A 203 -11.14 -12.69 -12.37
C ALA A 203 -10.90 -12.47 -10.87
N HIS A 204 -11.06 -11.23 -10.42
CA HIS A 204 -10.92 -10.76 -9.04
C HIS A 204 -12.24 -10.70 -8.28
N GLY A 205 -13.33 -11.21 -8.87
CA GLY A 205 -14.65 -11.20 -8.26
C GLY A 205 -15.15 -9.80 -7.91
N PHE A 206 -14.80 -8.81 -8.72
CA PHE A 206 -15.12 -7.39 -8.54
C PHE A 206 -14.67 -6.86 -7.18
N GLY A 207 -13.40 -7.08 -6.85
CA GLY A 207 -12.79 -6.62 -5.59
C GLY A 207 -12.76 -7.64 -4.44
N GLN A 208 -13.33 -8.83 -4.63
CA GLN A 208 -13.35 -9.89 -3.61
C GLN A 208 -12.01 -10.61 -3.43
N LYS A 209 -11.14 -10.54 -4.44
CA LYS A 209 -9.77 -11.09 -4.41
C LYS A 209 -8.78 -9.95 -4.54
N ALA A 210 -7.68 -9.99 -3.80
CA ALA A 210 -6.60 -9.04 -3.95
C ALA A 210 -5.83 -9.25 -5.25
N ALA A 211 -5.21 -8.19 -5.75
CA ALA A 211 -4.22 -8.30 -6.82
C ALA A 211 -3.05 -9.19 -6.36
N ALA A 212 -2.63 -10.09 -7.24
CA ALA A 212 -1.55 -11.03 -7.03
C ALA A 212 -0.16 -10.38 -7.24
N ASN A 213 0.88 -11.06 -6.75
CA ASN A 213 2.26 -10.61 -6.93
C ASN A 213 2.62 -10.53 -8.42
N GLY A 214 3.12 -9.38 -8.86
CA GLY A 214 3.53 -9.10 -10.23
C GLY A 214 2.39 -8.63 -11.14
N GLU A 215 1.14 -8.61 -10.65
CA GLU A 215 0.08 -7.94 -11.39
C GLU A 215 0.35 -6.45 -11.45
N THR A 216 -0.09 -5.83 -12.54
CA THR A 216 0.11 -4.41 -12.75
C THR A 216 -1.23 -3.74 -12.89
N ASN A 217 -1.26 -2.44 -12.56
CA ASN A 217 -2.32 -1.57 -13.02
C ASN A 217 -3.70 -1.93 -12.48
N ALA A 218 -3.74 -2.45 -11.23
CA ALA A 218 -4.94 -2.51 -10.40
C ALA A 218 -5.71 -1.19 -10.50
N ASP A 219 -7.04 -1.26 -10.58
CA ASP A 219 -7.91 -0.09 -10.77
C ASP A 219 -8.81 0.18 -9.56
N SER A 220 -8.73 -0.66 -8.53
CA SER A 220 -9.64 -0.66 -7.41
C SER A 220 -8.94 -0.93 -6.09
N TRP A 221 -9.54 -0.46 -5.01
CA TRP A 221 -9.08 -0.71 -3.64
C TRP A 221 -10.22 -1.30 -2.82
N SER A 222 -9.96 -2.40 -2.14
CA SER A 222 -10.93 -3.05 -1.26
C SER A 222 -10.57 -2.84 0.21
N ALA A 223 -11.60 -2.61 1.02
CA ALA A 223 -11.53 -2.62 2.47
C ALA A 223 -12.46 -3.70 3.02
N VAL A 224 -12.02 -4.39 4.07
CA VAL A 224 -12.83 -5.40 4.76
C VAL A 224 -12.97 -5.04 6.22
N GLY A 225 -14.19 -4.74 6.62
CA GLY A 225 -14.58 -4.57 8.00
C GLY A 225 -14.95 -5.89 8.65
N TRP A 226 -14.72 -5.98 9.96
CA TRP A 226 -15.03 -7.17 10.74
C TRP A 226 -15.60 -6.80 12.09
N ASN A 227 -16.73 -7.43 12.45
CA ASN A 227 -17.33 -7.28 13.76
C ASN A 227 -16.94 -8.48 14.63
N GLY A 228 -16.14 -8.21 15.67
CA GLY A 228 -15.68 -9.25 16.58
C GLY A 228 -16.65 -9.63 17.71
N GLY A 229 -17.92 -9.21 17.64
CA GLY A 229 -18.95 -9.53 18.64
C GLY A 229 -19.53 -8.34 19.40
N GLY A 230 -19.24 -7.11 18.97
CA GLY A 230 -19.92 -5.92 19.46
C GLY A 230 -21.28 -5.85 18.78
N GLY A 231 -22.37 -5.74 19.53
CA GLY A 231 -23.74 -6.01 19.05
C GLY A 231 -24.19 -5.29 17.77
N ASN A 232 -25.41 -5.61 17.31
CA ASN A 232 -26.04 -5.06 16.10
C ASN A 232 -26.05 -3.52 16.13
N SER A 233 -25.13 -2.90 15.40
CA SER A 233 -24.83 -1.47 15.43
C SER A 233 -24.83 -0.91 14.01
N ASN A 234 -24.94 0.42 13.88
CA ASN A 234 -24.89 1.14 12.61
C ASN A 234 -23.45 1.20 12.08
N ASN A 235 -22.82 0.04 11.94
CA ASN A 235 -21.44 -0.09 11.49
C ASN A 235 -21.35 0.34 10.04
N THR A 236 -20.25 0.95 9.66
CA THR A 236 -19.98 1.25 8.25
C THR A 236 -18.51 1.00 7.96
N THR A 237 -18.25 0.23 6.91
CA THR A 237 -16.91 0.02 6.34
C THR A 237 -16.74 0.93 5.14
N TYR A 238 -15.57 1.53 5.01
CA TYR A 238 -15.22 2.46 3.92
C TYR A 238 -13.93 2.00 3.26
N ALA A 239 -13.92 2.01 1.92
CA ALA A 239 -12.73 1.85 1.09
C ALA A 239 -12.40 3.17 0.41
N TYR A 240 -11.11 3.48 0.34
CA TYR A 240 -10.59 4.64 -0.36
C TYR A 240 -9.59 4.20 -1.41
N ALA A 241 -9.78 4.66 -2.65
CA ALA A 241 -8.80 4.53 -3.72
C ALA A 241 -8.20 5.90 -4.00
N ILE A 242 -6.87 5.98 -4.05
CA ILE A 242 -6.13 7.15 -4.51
C ILE A 242 -5.78 6.91 -5.97
N CYS A 243 -6.32 7.75 -6.84
CA CYS A 243 -6.20 7.64 -8.28
C CYS A 243 -5.43 8.84 -8.83
N SER A 244 -4.79 8.69 -9.99
CA SER A 244 -4.32 9.85 -10.74
C SER A 244 -5.47 10.80 -11.10
N GLY A 245 -5.13 12.05 -11.38
CA GLY A 245 -6.05 13.05 -11.93
C GLY A 245 -6.62 12.64 -13.29
N ASN A 246 -7.74 13.27 -13.65
CA ASN A 246 -8.35 13.12 -14.98
C ASN A 246 -7.50 13.83 -16.05
N ASN A 247 -7.66 13.42 -17.31
CA ASN A 247 -6.98 14.02 -18.47
C ASN A 247 -5.44 13.91 -18.44
N ILE A 248 -4.89 12.99 -17.65
CA ILE A 248 -3.48 12.62 -17.64
C ILE A 248 -3.32 11.39 -18.55
N ASN A 249 -2.38 11.43 -19.50
CA ASN A 249 -2.07 10.25 -20.31
C ASN A 249 -1.21 9.25 -19.52
N VAL A 250 -1.85 8.40 -18.73
CA VAL A 250 -1.17 7.39 -17.90
C VAL A 250 -0.77 6.12 -18.67
N SER A 251 -0.79 6.12 -20.01
CA SER A 251 -0.47 4.93 -20.81
C SER A 251 0.96 4.44 -20.63
N GLY A 252 1.90 5.33 -20.31
CA GLY A 252 3.29 5.00 -19.98
C GLY A 252 3.50 4.63 -18.51
N ALA A 253 2.57 4.99 -17.63
CA ALA A 253 2.69 4.73 -16.20
C ALA A 253 2.27 3.29 -15.85
N THR A 254 3.12 2.60 -15.11
CA THR A 254 2.87 1.26 -14.57
C THR A 254 2.90 1.31 -13.06
N VAL A 255 1.92 0.68 -12.42
CA VAL A 255 1.95 0.39 -10.99
C VAL A 255 1.97 -1.11 -10.80
N THR A 256 3.13 -1.65 -10.41
CA THR A 256 3.32 -3.06 -10.12
C THR A 256 2.93 -3.36 -8.68
N VAL A 257 2.11 -4.38 -8.48
CA VAL A 257 1.74 -4.91 -7.17
C VAL A 257 2.74 -5.99 -6.78
N ARG A 258 3.32 -5.86 -5.59
CA ARG A 258 4.06 -6.93 -4.93
C ARG A 258 3.26 -7.42 -3.75
N HIS A 259 3.22 -8.74 -3.56
CA HIS A 259 2.47 -9.39 -2.48
C HIS A 259 3.32 -10.43 -1.78
N THR A 260 3.15 -10.53 -0.47
CA THR A 260 3.63 -11.65 0.33
C THR A 260 2.58 -12.06 1.33
N SER A 261 2.60 -13.33 1.73
CA SER A 261 1.71 -13.91 2.72
C SER A 261 2.51 -14.81 3.66
N VAL A 262 2.24 -14.71 4.96
CA VAL A 262 2.83 -15.58 5.98
C VAL A 262 1.72 -16.21 6.80
N SER A 263 1.93 -17.45 7.24
CA SER A 263 0.99 -18.09 8.17
C SER A 263 1.08 -17.48 9.55
N GLY A 264 -0.07 -17.39 10.21
CA GLY A 264 -0.21 -16.86 11.56
C GLY A 264 -0.55 -15.38 11.58
N PRO A 265 -0.74 -14.83 12.79
CA PRO A 265 -0.49 -15.48 14.08
C PRO A 265 -1.62 -16.45 14.47
N THR A 266 -1.31 -17.49 15.28
CA THR A 266 -2.30 -18.52 15.66
C THR A 266 -2.50 -18.70 17.17
N ALA A 267 -1.50 -18.38 17.99
CA ALA A 267 -1.62 -18.40 19.45
C ALA A 267 -2.32 -17.13 19.94
N ALA A 268 -3.01 -17.19 21.09
CA ALA A 268 -3.59 -16.01 21.71
C ALA A 268 -2.51 -14.99 22.12
N THR A 269 -2.81 -13.71 21.98
CA THR A 269 -1.94 -12.57 22.33
C THR A 269 -0.61 -12.62 21.58
N ALA A 270 -0.62 -13.13 20.34
CA ALA A 270 0.56 -13.23 19.49
C ALA A 270 0.43 -12.31 18.28
N GLY A 271 1.56 -11.76 17.86
CA GLY A 271 1.69 -10.96 16.64
C GLY A 271 2.40 -11.73 15.53
N GLN A 272 2.19 -11.30 14.29
CA GLN A 272 2.90 -11.79 13.10
C GLN A 272 3.00 -10.67 12.07
N THR A 273 4.19 -10.50 11.51
CA THR A 273 4.44 -9.51 10.45
C THR A 273 4.65 -10.18 9.09
N ALA A 274 4.23 -9.49 8.04
CA ALA A 274 4.53 -9.80 6.65
C ALA A 274 5.18 -8.57 6.01
N THR A 275 6.32 -8.73 5.34
CA THR A 275 7.04 -7.61 4.71
C THR A 275 7.32 -7.91 3.25
N VAL A 276 6.93 -7.00 2.38
CA VAL A 276 7.12 -7.08 0.93
C VAL A 276 7.73 -5.78 0.42
N GLY A 277 8.47 -5.80 -0.67
CA GLY A 277 9.04 -4.59 -1.24
C GLY A 277 9.04 -4.56 -2.76
N CYS A 278 9.28 -3.38 -3.28
CA CYS A 278 9.49 -3.14 -4.70
C CYS A 278 10.80 -3.78 -5.15
N GLY A 279 10.73 -4.59 -6.20
CA GLY A 279 11.87 -5.21 -6.85
C GLY A 279 12.61 -4.23 -7.76
N GLN A 280 13.74 -4.71 -8.30
CA GLN A 280 14.46 -3.96 -9.33
C GLN A 280 13.58 -3.80 -10.57
N GLY A 281 13.44 -2.56 -11.05
CA GLY A 281 12.66 -2.24 -12.25
C GLY A 281 11.17 -2.01 -12.01
N ASP A 282 10.65 -2.14 -10.78
CA ASP A 282 9.24 -1.84 -10.48
C ASP A 282 8.96 -0.35 -10.23
N GLY A 283 10.00 0.47 -10.18
CA GLY A 283 9.91 1.88 -9.80
C GLY A 283 9.96 2.10 -8.28
N LYS A 284 9.16 3.06 -7.78
CA LYS A 284 9.20 3.51 -6.36
C LYS A 284 7.98 3.03 -5.58
N LEU A 285 8.16 2.71 -4.31
CA LEU A 285 7.04 2.42 -3.40
C LEU A 285 6.18 3.67 -3.20
N VAL A 286 4.96 3.66 -3.73
CA VAL A 286 4.01 4.78 -3.62
C VAL A 286 2.91 4.52 -2.59
N SER A 287 2.64 3.26 -2.27
CA SER A 287 1.63 2.87 -1.28
C SER A 287 1.77 1.39 -0.92
N GLY A 288 0.94 0.91 -0.01
CA GLY A 288 0.84 -0.50 0.32
C GLY A 288 -0.42 -0.84 1.09
N GLY A 289 -0.62 -2.14 1.30
CA GLY A 289 -1.82 -2.69 1.92
C GLY A 289 -1.47 -3.76 2.95
N ALA A 290 -2.46 -4.14 3.73
CA ALA A 290 -2.34 -5.16 4.76
C ALA A 290 -3.65 -5.93 4.93
N ALA A 291 -3.55 -7.21 5.30
CA ALA A 291 -4.70 -8.00 5.70
C ALA A 291 -4.33 -9.04 6.75
N ILE A 292 -5.32 -9.38 7.58
CA ILE A 292 -5.37 -10.63 8.34
C ILE A 292 -6.58 -11.43 7.86
N SER A 293 -6.35 -12.65 7.39
CA SER A 293 -7.32 -13.42 6.60
C SER A 293 -7.37 -14.89 6.97
N GLY A 294 -8.44 -15.58 6.54
CA GLY A 294 -8.64 -17.02 6.74
C GLY A 294 -8.14 -17.91 5.59
N GLY A 295 -7.45 -17.33 4.59
CA GLY A 295 -7.03 -18.08 3.39
C GLY A 295 -6.32 -17.23 2.34
N SER A 296 -6.09 -17.82 1.15
CA SER A 296 -5.37 -17.15 0.07
C SER A 296 -6.21 -16.06 -0.59
N LEU A 297 -5.85 -14.79 -0.35
CA LEU A 297 -6.59 -13.62 -0.84
C LEU A 297 -6.44 -13.35 -2.34
N THR A 298 -5.44 -13.93 -3.00
CA THR A 298 -5.17 -13.69 -4.43
C THR A 298 -5.83 -14.73 -5.34
N THR A 299 -6.31 -15.84 -4.78
CA THR A 299 -6.91 -16.94 -5.55
C THR A 299 -8.36 -17.23 -5.17
N THR A 300 -8.76 -16.89 -3.95
CA THR A 300 -10.11 -17.10 -3.42
C THR A 300 -10.70 -15.80 -2.89
N ASN A 301 -12.03 -15.74 -2.80
CA ASN A 301 -12.70 -14.59 -2.21
C ASN A 301 -12.29 -14.42 -0.75
N PHE A 302 -12.25 -13.17 -0.28
CA PHE A 302 -11.88 -12.86 1.09
C PHE A 302 -12.69 -13.68 2.11
N THR A 303 -11.98 -14.30 3.05
CA THR A 303 -12.57 -14.98 4.21
C THR A 303 -11.96 -14.39 5.48
N GLY A 304 -12.82 -14.21 6.49
CA GLY A 304 -12.37 -13.76 7.80
C GLY A 304 -11.40 -14.76 8.44
N PRO A 305 -10.49 -14.29 9.30
CA PRO A 305 -9.50 -15.13 9.95
C PRO A 305 -10.14 -16.02 11.03
N GLY A 306 -9.34 -16.92 11.61
CA GLY A 306 -9.82 -17.99 12.51
C GLY A 306 -10.45 -17.53 13.81
N SER A 307 -10.27 -16.27 14.21
CA SER A 307 -10.79 -15.71 15.46
C SER A 307 -11.43 -14.35 15.24
N VAL A 308 -12.55 -14.14 15.94
CA VAL A 308 -13.23 -12.84 15.97
C VAL A 308 -12.38 -11.72 16.60
N GLY A 309 -11.35 -12.10 17.37
CA GLY A 309 -10.38 -11.22 18.00
C GLY A 309 -9.29 -10.69 17.08
N ASP A 310 -9.08 -11.32 15.92
CA ASP A 310 -7.97 -11.00 15.02
C ASP A 310 -8.06 -9.60 14.42
N HIS A 311 -6.94 -8.89 14.36
CA HIS A 311 -6.88 -7.53 13.86
C HIS A 311 -5.50 -7.15 13.34
N LEU A 312 -5.47 -6.01 12.64
CA LEU A 312 -4.24 -5.35 12.25
C LEU A 312 -3.79 -4.35 13.33
N ASN A 313 -2.48 -4.29 13.54
CA ASN A 313 -1.78 -3.28 14.33
C ASN A 313 -0.80 -2.44 13.50
N GLY A 314 -0.51 -2.89 12.27
CA GLY A 314 0.35 -2.15 11.35
C GLY A 314 0.00 -2.36 9.89
N SER A 315 0.13 -1.27 9.13
CA SER A 315 0.22 -1.25 7.67
C SER A 315 1.04 -0.02 7.32
N TYR A 316 2.35 -0.16 7.11
CA TYR A 316 3.25 1.00 7.10
C TYR A 316 4.46 0.80 6.17
N PRO A 317 5.05 1.91 5.66
CA PRO A 317 6.31 1.86 4.94
C PRO A 317 7.45 1.45 5.89
N SER A 318 8.28 0.52 5.45
CA SER A 318 9.25 -0.16 6.29
C SER A 318 10.60 -0.37 5.60
N THR A 319 11.55 -0.79 6.42
CA THR A 319 12.81 -1.39 5.98
C THR A 319 12.55 -2.84 5.54
N SER A 320 13.52 -3.46 4.86
CA SER A 320 13.43 -4.89 4.48
C SER A 320 13.27 -5.84 5.68
N GLY A 321 13.67 -5.42 6.88
CA GLY A 321 13.48 -6.18 8.14
C GLY A 321 12.13 -5.98 8.81
N GLY A 322 11.23 -5.16 8.23
CA GLY A 322 9.89 -4.93 8.75
C GLY A 322 9.75 -3.82 9.79
N SER A 323 10.85 -3.15 10.15
CA SER A 323 10.80 -1.96 11.02
C SER A 323 10.29 -0.74 10.24
N PRO A 324 9.43 0.12 10.82
CA PRO A 324 8.98 1.34 10.16
C PRO A 324 10.14 2.27 9.78
N VAL A 325 10.01 2.99 8.66
CA VAL A 325 11.00 4.02 8.27
C VAL A 325 10.77 5.34 9.01
N GLY A 326 11.78 6.21 9.04
CA GLY A 326 11.72 7.52 9.70
C GLY A 326 11.13 8.63 8.82
N ASP A 327 10.79 9.77 9.44
CA ASP A 327 10.37 10.99 8.75
C ASP A 327 11.42 11.47 7.75
N GLY A 328 10.99 11.92 6.58
CA GLY A 328 11.86 12.40 5.51
C GLY A 328 12.53 11.29 4.68
N THR A 329 12.22 10.01 4.91
CA THR A 329 12.81 8.90 4.15
C THR A 329 12.39 8.97 2.68
N THR A 330 13.35 9.06 1.76
CA THR A 330 13.11 9.10 0.29
C THR A 330 13.40 7.78 -0.43
N THR A 331 13.89 6.79 0.32
CA THR A 331 14.36 5.49 -0.20
C THR A 331 13.51 4.32 0.30
N ALA A 332 12.35 4.59 0.90
CA ALA A 332 11.43 3.56 1.34
C ALA A 332 11.05 2.67 0.15
N ALA A 333 11.19 1.36 0.34
CA ALA A 333 10.98 0.37 -0.72
C ALA A 333 10.18 -0.85 -0.25
N TYR A 334 9.87 -0.94 1.05
CA TYR A 334 9.14 -2.05 1.64
C TYR A 334 7.88 -1.55 2.36
N TRP A 335 6.89 -2.44 2.44
CA TRP A 335 5.68 -2.27 3.20
C TRP A 335 5.50 -3.45 4.13
N THR A 336 5.11 -3.17 5.37
CA THR A 336 4.86 -4.20 6.39
C THR A 336 3.41 -4.17 6.83
N ALA A 337 2.82 -5.36 6.87
CA ALA A 337 1.61 -5.64 7.63
C ALA A 337 2.01 -6.23 8.98
N ASP A 338 1.33 -5.80 10.04
CA ASP A 338 1.45 -6.36 11.38
C ASP A 338 0.06 -6.72 11.89
N ALA A 339 -0.12 -7.99 12.27
CA ALA A 339 -1.40 -8.53 12.70
C ALA A 339 -1.28 -9.25 14.04
N HIS A 340 -2.41 -9.36 14.75
CA HIS A 340 -2.47 -9.87 16.11
C HIS A 340 -3.77 -10.64 16.37
N THR A 341 -3.70 -11.73 17.14
CA THR A 341 -4.85 -12.63 17.37
C THR A 341 -5.84 -12.19 18.45
N GLY A 342 -5.52 -11.11 19.17
CA GLY A 342 -6.28 -10.71 20.35
C GLY A 342 -6.23 -11.78 21.44
N GLY A 343 -7.32 -11.97 22.18
CA GLY A 343 -7.34 -12.84 23.37
C GLY A 343 -7.56 -14.34 23.11
N GLY A 344 -7.77 -14.76 21.87
CA GLY A 344 -8.10 -16.15 21.52
C GLY A 344 -7.12 -16.76 20.52
N SER A 345 -7.08 -18.09 20.43
CA SER A 345 -6.36 -18.78 19.36
C SER A 345 -7.03 -18.57 18.01
N SER A 346 -6.24 -18.50 16.95
CA SER A 346 -6.72 -18.25 15.59
C SER A 346 -6.11 -19.25 14.59
N PRO A 347 -6.64 -20.48 14.52
CA PRO A 347 -6.18 -21.44 13.52
C PRO A 347 -6.53 -20.95 12.10
N SER A 348 -5.72 -21.34 11.11
CA SER A 348 -5.94 -21.01 9.70
C SER A 348 -5.94 -19.51 9.37
N THR A 349 -5.10 -18.76 10.08
CA THR A 349 -4.93 -17.32 9.88
C THR A 349 -3.65 -17.00 9.13
N TYR A 350 -3.69 -15.94 8.32
CA TYR A 350 -2.59 -15.45 7.50
C TYR A 350 -2.45 -13.93 7.63
N THR A 351 -1.21 -13.45 7.63
CA THR A 351 -0.88 -12.03 7.50
C THR A 351 -0.39 -11.76 6.08
N ASP A 352 -1.03 -10.83 5.39
CA ASP A 352 -0.71 -10.45 4.02
C ASP A 352 -0.26 -8.99 3.95
N ALA A 353 0.76 -8.72 3.13
CA ALA A 353 1.22 -7.37 2.83
C ALA A 353 1.31 -7.14 1.32
N TRP A 354 0.99 -5.91 0.90
CA TRP A 354 1.15 -5.45 -0.47
C TRP A 354 2.03 -4.20 -0.54
N ALA A 355 2.81 -4.10 -1.60
CA ALA A 355 3.51 -2.87 -2.00
C ALA A 355 3.07 -2.49 -3.42
N LEU A 356 2.73 -1.21 -3.61
CA LEU A 356 2.46 -0.63 -4.93
C LEU A 356 3.71 0.14 -5.37
N CYS A 357 4.26 -0.27 -6.50
CA CYS A 357 5.52 0.23 -7.03
C CYS A 357 5.24 0.94 -8.34
N ALA A 358 5.45 2.26 -8.38
CA ALA A 358 5.11 3.07 -9.54
C ALA A 358 6.33 3.46 -10.35
N ASP A 359 6.18 3.31 -11.67
CA ASP A 359 7.04 3.86 -12.69
C ASP A 359 6.19 4.68 -13.65
N ASP A 360 6.56 5.94 -13.89
CA ASP A 360 5.80 6.81 -14.79
C ASP A 360 6.23 6.73 -16.25
N GLY A 361 7.30 5.99 -16.57
CA GLY A 361 7.73 5.72 -17.95
C GLY A 361 8.14 6.96 -18.75
N VAL A 362 8.43 8.08 -18.07
CA VAL A 362 8.96 9.33 -18.64
C VAL A 362 10.48 9.29 -18.66
#